data_AF-A0A966SR36-F1
#
_entry.id   AF-A0A966SR36-F1
#
_cell.length_a   1.000
_cell.length_b   1.000
_cell.length_c   1.000
_cell.angle_alpha   90.00
_cell.angle_beta   90.00
_cell.angle_gamma   90.00
#
_symmetry.space_group_name_H-M   'P 1'
#
loop_
_entity.id
_entity.type
_entity.pdbx_description
1 polymer ?
#
loop_
_entity_poly.entity_id
_entity_poly.type
_entity_poly.pdbx_seq_one_letter_code
_entity_poly.pdbx_strand_id
1 'polypeptide(L)'
;MTGGEQVTQKILKQEASADQATFTALVHWNDAAKAAFIIEERTFVVRRAAGGTLIDFSSTLSAPRGEVKLNGDPEHAGIHYRPAGELDKSKTRYHFPVEKPAPHKDTDYPWVGETYTLDGTAYSVVEMSHVQNPTGTRWSAYRDYGRFGAFPVAEIKQGGSLTFRYRFLIVKGELPGAETINSLYSQFAGGNAPASKVTTLPAEGSKPAAAKKTDAKK
;
A
#
# COMPACT_ATOMS: atom_id res chain seq x y z
N MET A 1 1.60 -20.68 9.17
CA MET A 1 0.73 -20.33 10.32
C MET A 1 -0.48 -21.24 10.30
N THR A 2 -0.49 -22.29 11.09
CA THR A 2 -1.75 -22.95 11.48
C THR A 2 -2.30 -22.17 12.66
N GLY A 3 -3.51 -21.62 12.54
CA GLY A 3 -4.24 -21.05 13.69
C GLY A 3 -4.26 -19.52 13.80
N GLY A 4 -4.28 -18.79 12.69
CA GLY A 4 -4.61 -17.37 12.69
C GLY A 4 -5.48 -17.04 11.48
N GLU A 5 -6.64 -16.41 11.68
CA GLU A 5 -7.53 -16.01 10.60
C GLU A 5 -8.10 -14.61 10.83
N GLN A 6 -8.36 -13.90 9.73
CA GLN A 6 -9.16 -12.68 9.75
C GLN A 6 -10.58 -13.04 9.29
N VAL A 7 -11.58 -12.74 10.10
CA VAL A 7 -12.98 -13.02 9.79
C VAL A 7 -13.78 -11.73 9.89
N THR A 8 -14.32 -11.28 8.76
CA THR A 8 -15.31 -10.19 8.73
C THR A 8 -16.56 -10.65 9.47
N GLN A 9 -16.85 -10.00 10.59
CA GLN A 9 -18.01 -10.31 11.41
C GLN A 9 -19.25 -9.58 10.90
N LYS A 10 -19.08 -8.31 10.53
CA LYS A 10 -20.19 -7.43 10.16
C LYS A 10 -19.69 -6.26 9.33
N ILE A 11 -20.55 -5.76 8.45
CA ILE A 11 -20.41 -4.42 7.86
C ILE A 11 -21.11 -3.42 8.80
N LEU A 12 -20.32 -2.56 9.45
CA LEU A 12 -20.79 -1.57 10.41
C LEU A 12 -21.39 -0.34 9.72
N LYS A 13 -20.80 0.03 8.58
CA LYS A 13 -21.21 1.17 7.75
C LYS A 13 -21.13 0.78 6.29
N GLN A 14 -22.11 1.19 5.48
CA GLN A 14 -22.07 1.06 4.03
C GLN A 14 -22.93 2.15 3.40
N GLU A 15 -22.29 3.07 2.70
CA GLU A 15 -22.93 4.24 2.08
C GLU A 15 -22.32 4.48 0.71
N ALA A 16 -23.13 4.96 -0.24
CA ALA A 16 -22.66 5.39 -1.54
C ALA A 16 -23.42 6.64 -2.00
N SER A 17 -22.70 7.53 -2.66
CA SER A 17 -23.23 8.69 -3.37
C SER A 17 -22.73 8.65 -4.82
N ALA A 18 -23.06 9.68 -5.61
CA ALA A 18 -22.56 9.82 -6.97
C ALA A 18 -21.01 9.84 -7.02
N ASP A 19 -20.35 10.42 -6.02
CA ASP A 19 -18.92 10.73 -6.06
C ASP A 19 -18.06 9.88 -5.12
N GLN A 20 -18.68 9.20 -4.15
CA GLN A 20 -17.98 8.49 -3.09
C GLN A 20 -18.72 7.23 -2.66
N ALA A 21 -18.00 6.17 -2.33
CA ALA A 21 -18.50 5.04 -1.57
C ALA A 21 -17.69 4.87 -0.27
N THR A 22 -18.35 4.51 0.83
CA THR A 22 -17.72 4.24 2.11
C THR A 22 -18.24 2.95 2.68
N PHE A 23 -17.36 2.10 3.19
CA PHE A 23 -17.78 1.01 4.05
C PHE A 23 -16.80 0.78 5.19
N THR A 24 -17.32 0.34 6.33
CA THR A 24 -16.55 -0.05 7.51
C THR A 24 -16.88 -1.50 7.84
N ALA A 25 -15.88 -2.36 7.89
CA ALA A 25 -16.00 -3.75 8.30
C ALA A 25 -15.46 -3.92 9.72
N LEU A 26 -16.20 -4.66 10.55
CA LEU A 26 -15.69 -5.23 11.78
C LEU A 26 -15.01 -6.55 11.44
N VAL A 27 -13.71 -6.64 11.68
CA VAL A 27 -12.89 -7.82 11.41
C VAL A 27 -12.30 -8.33 12.71
N HIS A 28 -12.48 -9.61 13.00
CA HIS A 28 -11.80 -10.26 14.12
C HIS A 28 -10.59 -11.02 13.60
N TRP A 29 -9.46 -10.84 14.27
CA TRP A 29 -8.27 -11.66 14.06
C TRP A 29 -8.27 -12.69 15.17
N ASN A 30 -8.51 -13.94 14.80
CA ASN A 30 -8.73 -15.03 15.74
C ASN A 30 -7.48 -15.89 15.88
N ASP A 31 -7.22 -16.34 17.11
CA ASP A 31 -6.23 -17.37 17.41
C ASP A 31 -6.71 -18.76 16.97
N ALA A 32 -5.91 -19.79 17.24
CA ALA A 32 -6.24 -21.17 16.89
C ALA A 32 -7.52 -21.69 17.60
N ALA A 33 -7.88 -21.09 18.73
CA ALA A 33 -9.09 -21.39 19.48
C ALA A 33 -10.31 -20.56 19.01
N LYS A 34 -10.19 -19.88 17.85
CA LYS A 34 -11.24 -19.02 17.26
C LYS A 34 -11.61 -17.82 18.12
N ALA A 35 -10.76 -17.44 19.06
CA ALA A 35 -11.00 -16.31 19.94
C ALA A 35 -10.23 -15.07 19.44
N ALA A 36 -10.92 -13.93 19.36
CA ALA A 36 -10.34 -12.70 18.82
C ALA A 36 -9.22 -12.19 19.73
N PHE A 37 -8.02 -11.98 19.18
CA PHE A 37 -6.92 -11.30 19.87
C PHE A 37 -6.69 -9.89 19.33
N ILE A 38 -7.19 -9.59 18.12
CA ILE A 38 -7.38 -8.22 17.62
C ILE A 38 -8.83 -8.07 17.16
N ILE A 39 -9.43 -6.95 17.50
CA ILE A 39 -10.68 -6.46 16.90
C ILE A 39 -10.32 -5.26 16.04
N GLU A 40 -10.68 -5.31 14.77
CA GLU A 40 -10.37 -4.29 13.77
C GLU A 40 -11.65 -3.63 13.24
N GLU A 41 -11.67 -2.30 13.25
CA GLU A 41 -12.59 -1.52 12.42
C GLU A 41 -11.85 -1.02 11.18
N ARG A 42 -12.11 -1.65 10.04
CA ARG A 42 -11.47 -1.36 8.76
C ARG A 42 -12.40 -0.55 7.88
N THR A 43 -12.02 0.68 7.56
CA THR A 43 -12.80 1.59 6.73
C THR A 43 -12.11 1.85 5.40
N PHE A 44 -12.89 1.79 4.32
CA PHE A 44 -12.50 2.25 3.01
C PHE A 44 -13.42 3.40 2.59
N VAL A 45 -12.83 4.49 2.10
CA VAL A 45 -13.52 5.58 1.41
C VAL A 45 -12.98 5.67 0.00
N VAL A 46 -13.80 5.29 -0.98
CA VAL A 46 -13.44 5.26 -2.40
C VAL A 46 -14.05 6.46 -3.09
N ARG A 47 -13.24 7.22 -3.83
CA ARG A 47 -13.63 8.41 -4.58
C ARG A 47 -13.07 8.37 -5.98
N ARG A 48 -13.74 9.03 -6.93
CA ARG A 48 -13.15 9.29 -8.25
C ARG A 48 -11.99 10.27 -8.13
N ALA A 49 -10.93 10.04 -8.90
CA ALA A 49 -9.84 10.97 -9.13
C ALA A 49 -9.69 11.21 -10.64
N ALA A 50 -9.07 12.32 -11.04
CA ALA A 50 -8.76 12.54 -12.46
C ALA A 50 -7.89 11.40 -12.98
N GLY A 51 -8.38 10.66 -13.98
CA GLY A 51 -7.67 9.51 -14.57
C GLY A 51 -7.60 8.25 -13.69
N GLY A 52 -8.34 8.20 -12.57
CA GLY A 52 -8.22 7.07 -11.64
C GLY A 52 -9.18 7.06 -10.46
N THR A 53 -8.76 6.39 -9.39
CA THR A 53 -9.50 6.20 -8.15
C THR A 53 -8.63 6.55 -6.95
N LEU A 54 -9.21 7.24 -5.99
CA LEU A 54 -8.61 7.52 -4.69
C LEU A 54 -9.27 6.62 -3.64
N ILE A 55 -8.48 5.95 -2.81
CA ILE A 55 -8.96 5.08 -1.74
C ILE A 55 -8.30 5.52 -0.44
N ASP A 56 -9.08 6.05 0.50
CA ASP A 56 -8.61 6.24 1.87
C ASP A 56 -8.90 4.96 2.65
N PHE A 57 -7.86 4.42 3.25
CA PHE A 57 -7.89 3.25 4.10
C PHE A 57 -7.61 3.69 5.54
N SER A 58 -8.47 3.29 6.47
CA SER A 58 -8.22 3.43 7.90
C SER A 58 -8.47 2.11 8.59
N SER A 59 -7.58 1.71 9.50
CA SER A 59 -7.73 0.48 10.28
C SER A 59 -7.43 0.79 11.75
N THR A 60 -8.46 0.76 12.59
CA THR A 60 -8.29 0.82 14.05
C THR A 60 -8.23 -0.60 14.59
N LEU A 61 -7.06 -1.00 15.11
CA LEU A 61 -6.84 -2.28 15.75
C LEU A 61 -6.90 -2.12 17.25
N SER A 62 -7.69 -2.95 17.92
CA SER A 62 -7.84 -3.01 19.38
C SER A 62 -7.39 -4.36 19.91
N ALA A 63 -6.71 -4.38 21.06
CA ALA A 63 -6.14 -5.59 21.65
C ALA A 63 -6.89 -6.01 22.94
N PRO A 64 -8.04 -6.68 22.85
CA PRO A 64 -8.87 -6.99 24.04
C PRO A 64 -8.27 -8.08 24.93
N ARG A 65 -7.40 -8.94 24.39
CA ARG A 65 -6.94 -10.19 25.03
C ARG A 65 -5.40 -10.29 25.09
N GLY A 66 -4.77 -9.23 25.58
CA GLY A 66 -3.32 -9.17 25.79
C GLY A 66 -2.64 -8.12 24.93
N GLU A 67 -1.33 -7.97 25.12
CA GLU A 67 -0.50 -7.12 24.27
C GLU A 67 -0.36 -7.75 22.87
N VAL A 68 -0.44 -6.90 21.84
CA VAL A 68 -0.25 -7.30 20.44
C VAL A 68 0.98 -6.60 19.88
N LYS A 69 1.90 -7.37 19.29
CA LYS A 69 3.05 -6.86 18.56
C LYS A 69 2.85 -7.06 17.07
N LEU A 70 2.75 -5.95 16.34
CA LEU A 70 2.67 -5.92 14.90
C LEU A 70 4.11 -5.86 14.37
N ASN A 71 4.71 -7.03 14.17
CA ASN A 71 6.12 -7.16 13.75
C ASN A 71 6.28 -8.38 12.82
N GLY A 72 5.46 -8.42 11.77
CA GLY A 72 5.50 -9.49 10.78
C GLY A 72 6.72 -9.41 9.85
N ASP A 73 6.67 -10.17 8.77
CA ASP A 73 7.64 -10.05 7.68
C ASP A 73 7.28 -8.82 6.82
N PRO A 74 8.19 -7.84 6.64
CA PRO A 74 7.96 -6.68 5.78
C PRO A 74 7.44 -7.04 4.40
N GLU A 75 7.79 -8.21 3.86
CA GLU A 75 7.39 -8.62 2.51
C GLU A 75 5.93 -9.11 2.38
N HIS A 76 5.31 -9.42 3.52
CA HIS A 76 4.02 -10.11 3.57
C HIS A 76 3.04 -9.53 4.60
N ALA A 77 3.51 -8.71 5.53
CA ALA A 77 2.72 -7.98 6.51
C ALA A 77 2.68 -6.49 6.15
N GLY A 78 1.86 -5.72 6.87
CA GLY A 78 1.63 -4.31 6.56
C GLY A 78 0.43 -4.11 5.64
N ILE A 79 0.37 -2.93 5.01
CA ILE A 79 -0.74 -2.51 4.17
C ILE A 79 -0.22 -2.51 2.74
N HIS A 80 -0.44 -3.60 2.02
CA HIS A 80 0.17 -3.81 0.71
C HIS A 80 -0.84 -3.76 -0.42
N TYR A 81 -0.45 -3.12 -1.51
CA TYR A 81 -1.04 -3.32 -2.82
C TYR A 81 -0.43 -4.55 -3.49
N ARG A 82 -1.25 -5.28 -4.25
CA ARG A 82 -0.79 -6.38 -5.10
C ARG A 82 -1.49 -6.32 -6.46
N PRO A 83 -0.75 -6.08 -7.55
CA PRO A 83 -1.29 -6.20 -8.90
C PRO A 83 -1.63 -7.67 -9.25
N ALA A 84 -2.33 -7.85 -10.37
CA ALA A 84 -2.61 -9.16 -10.93
C ALA A 84 -1.31 -9.94 -11.22
N GLY A 85 -1.32 -11.27 -11.06
CA GLY A 85 -0.10 -12.09 -11.17
C GLY A 85 0.51 -12.12 -12.58
N GLU A 86 -0.28 -11.74 -13.58
CA GLU A 86 0.01 -11.74 -15.01
C GLU A 86 0.77 -10.50 -15.49
N LEU A 87 1.14 -9.60 -14.58
CA LEU A 87 1.90 -8.40 -14.95
C LEU A 87 3.24 -8.75 -15.64
N ASP A 88 3.70 -7.86 -16.51
CA ASP A 88 5.02 -7.94 -17.12
C ASP A 88 6.08 -7.48 -16.11
N LYS A 89 6.65 -8.46 -15.39
CA LYS A 89 7.66 -8.24 -14.35
C LYS A 89 8.87 -7.43 -14.81
N SER A 90 9.19 -7.45 -16.11
CA SER A 90 10.32 -6.70 -16.66
C SER A 90 10.06 -5.19 -16.75
N LYS A 91 8.81 -4.75 -16.55
CA LYS A 91 8.36 -3.36 -16.68
C LYS A 91 7.90 -2.73 -15.37
N THR A 92 8.05 -3.45 -14.26
CA THR A 92 7.73 -2.93 -12.92
C THR A 92 8.79 -1.92 -12.49
N ARG A 93 8.34 -0.76 -12.04
CA ARG A 93 9.19 0.32 -11.53
C ARG A 93 8.59 0.95 -10.29
N TYR A 94 9.45 1.43 -9.41
CA TYR A 94 9.07 2.09 -8.17
C TYR A 94 9.52 3.54 -8.17
N HIS A 95 8.73 4.41 -7.53
CA HIS A 95 8.89 5.84 -7.54
C HIS A 95 8.96 6.36 -6.11
N PHE A 96 9.97 7.18 -5.82
CA PHE A 96 10.27 7.66 -4.48
C PHE A 96 10.37 9.18 -4.45
N PRO A 97 9.84 9.85 -3.41
CA PRO A 97 9.84 11.32 -3.27
C PRO A 97 11.19 11.89 -2.79
N VAL A 98 12.30 11.24 -3.16
CA VAL A 98 13.66 11.64 -2.78
C VAL A 98 14.61 11.41 -3.94
N GLU A 99 15.73 12.14 -3.97
CA GLU A 99 16.69 12.08 -5.07
C GLU A 99 17.48 10.76 -5.11
N LYS A 100 17.82 10.21 -3.94
CA LYS A 100 18.67 9.02 -3.80
C LYS A 100 18.01 7.99 -2.86
N PRO A 101 16.90 7.36 -3.27
CA PRO A 101 16.21 6.39 -2.44
C PRO A 101 17.08 5.16 -2.18
N ALA A 102 17.06 4.65 -0.95
CA ALA A 102 17.60 3.35 -0.58
C ALA A 102 16.47 2.46 -0.01
N PRO A 103 15.68 1.78 -0.86
CA PRO A 103 14.44 1.09 -0.45
C PRO A 103 14.61 0.05 0.67
N HIS A 104 15.79 -0.55 0.79
CA HIS A 104 16.12 -1.52 1.85
C HIS A 104 16.54 -0.90 3.19
N LYS A 105 16.72 0.43 3.25
CA LYS A 105 17.29 1.13 4.40
C LYS A 105 16.43 2.28 4.90
N ASP A 106 15.92 3.07 3.96
CA ASP A 106 15.15 4.26 4.26
C ASP A 106 13.81 3.87 4.89
N THR A 107 13.36 4.69 5.83
CA THR A 107 12.04 4.57 6.47
C THR A 107 11.25 5.85 6.24
N ASP A 108 9.94 5.77 6.50
CA ASP A 108 9.06 6.93 6.62
C ASP A 108 8.98 7.80 5.36
N TYR A 109 9.08 7.18 4.18
CA TYR A 109 8.66 7.88 2.96
C TYR A 109 7.20 8.33 3.10
N PRO A 110 6.88 9.60 2.76
CA PRO A 110 5.52 10.11 2.84
C PRO A 110 4.58 9.41 1.85
N TRP A 111 5.13 8.99 0.72
CA TRP A 111 4.46 8.15 -0.25
C TRP A 111 5.48 7.32 -1.03
N VAL A 112 5.03 6.19 -1.57
CA VAL A 112 5.77 5.38 -2.55
C VAL A 112 4.86 5.04 -3.71
N GLY A 113 5.38 5.15 -4.93
CA GLY A 113 4.67 4.81 -6.15
C GLY A 113 5.18 3.51 -6.78
N GLU A 114 4.31 2.81 -7.47
CA GLU A 114 4.61 1.71 -8.37
C GLU A 114 4.01 2.04 -9.74
N THR A 115 4.72 1.72 -10.82
CA THR A 115 4.10 1.54 -12.13
C THR A 115 4.39 0.14 -12.65
N TYR A 116 3.33 -0.59 -13.00
CA TYR A 116 3.40 -1.94 -13.56
C TYR A 116 2.68 -2.00 -14.90
N THR A 117 2.94 -3.05 -15.69
CA THR A 117 2.29 -3.26 -16.99
C THR A 117 1.48 -4.54 -16.96
N LEU A 118 0.20 -4.47 -17.32
CA LEU A 118 -0.70 -5.61 -17.46
C LEU A 118 -1.30 -5.58 -18.87
N ASP A 119 -1.14 -6.67 -19.63
CA ASP A 119 -1.62 -6.78 -21.01
C ASP A 119 -1.24 -5.56 -21.89
N GLY A 120 0.04 -5.19 -21.85
CA GLY A 120 0.58 -4.03 -22.58
C GLY A 120 0.14 -2.65 -22.07
N THR A 121 -0.74 -2.60 -21.06
CA THR A 121 -1.25 -1.36 -20.48
C THR A 121 -0.52 -1.02 -19.18
N ALA A 122 0.01 0.20 -19.06
CA ALA A 122 0.59 0.68 -17.82
C ALA A 122 -0.49 1.09 -16.81
N TYR A 123 -0.23 0.83 -15.54
CA TYR A 123 -1.02 1.29 -14.40
C TYR A 123 -0.06 1.77 -13.31
N SER A 124 -0.42 2.86 -12.64
CA SER A 124 0.35 3.37 -11.51
C SER A 124 -0.47 3.41 -10.24
N VAL A 125 0.19 3.09 -9.14
CA VAL A 125 -0.37 3.12 -7.80
C VAL A 125 0.54 3.95 -6.92
N VAL A 126 -0.01 4.89 -6.15
CA VAL A 126 0.72 5.61 -5.11
C VAL A 126 0.07 5.30 -3.78
N GLU A 127 0.85 4.79 -2.84
CA GLU A 127 0.44 4.65 -1.45
C GLU A 127 1.05 5.78 -0.61
N MET A 128 0.21 6.49 0.14
CA MET A 128 0.55 7.63 0.99
C MET A 128 0.36 7.26 2.46
N SER A 129 1.34 7.54 3.30
CA SER A 129 1.27 7.31 4.76
C SER A 129 0.88 8.59 5.49
N HIS A 130 -0.12 8.53 6.37
CA HIS A 130 -0.49 9.70 7.18
C HIS A 130 0.57 9.97 8.25
N VAL A 131 0.82 11.24 8.59
CA VAL A 131 1.79 11.64 9.64
C VAL A 131 1.47 11.15 11.06
N GLN A 132 0.29 10.53 11.25
CA GLN A 132 -0.14 9.96 12.54
C GLN A 132 0.15 8.45 12.63
N ASN A 133 0.59 7.83 11.54
CA ASN A 133 1.06 6.45 11.58
C ASN A 133 2.35 6.35 12.39
N PRO A 134 2.67 5.15 12.92
CA PRO A 134 3.96 4.92 13.57
C PRO A 134 5.16 5.27 12.68
N THR A 135 6.19 5.87 13.28
CA THR A 135 7.47 6.14 12.63
C THR A 135 8.32 4.87 12.53
N GLY A 136 9.40 4.91 11.74
CA GLY A 136 10.20 3.74 11.41
C GLY A 136 9.52 2.81 10.39
N THR A 137 8.51 3.29 9.67
CA THR A 137 7.78 2.52 8.66
C THR A 137 8.71 2.16 7.51
N ARG A 138 8.85 0.87 7.22
CA ARG A 138 9.58 0.38 6.05
C ARG A 138 8.65 0.28 4.85
N TRP A 139 9.22 0.21 3.65
CA TRP A 139 8.47 0.10 2.40
C TRP A 139 9.01 -1.05 1.54
N SER A 140 8.18 -2.06 1.27
CA SER A 140 8.55 -3.19 0.40
C SER A 140 8.37 -2.85 -1.08
N ALA A 141 9.13 -1.88 -1.59
CA ALA A 141 8.97 -1.33 -2.92
C ALA A 141 10.19 -1.60 -3.83
N TYR A 142 10.44 -2.88 -4.10
CA TYR A 142 11.61 -3.27 -4.89
C TYR A 142 11.44 -4.58 -5.66
N ARG A 143 10.30 -5.27 -5.61
CA ARG A 143 10.16 -6.63 -6.20
C ARG A 143 9.48 -6.61 -7.56
N ASP A 144 9.96 -7.44 -8.48
CA ASP A 144 9.50 -7.47 -9.87
C ASP A 144 8.01 -7.82 -10.07
N TYR A 145 7.41 -8.60 -9.16
CA TYR A 145 5.99 -8.98 -9.23
C TYR A 145 5.05 -7.96 -8.55
N GLY A 146 5.53 -6.76 -8.24
CA GLY A 146 4.70 -5.59 -7.99
C GLY A 146 3.97 -5.53 -6.64
N ARG A 147 3.99 -6.58 -5.81
CA ARG A 147 3.52 -6.42 -4.43
C ARG A 147 4.40 -5.38 -3.73
N PHE A 148 3.79 -4.32 -3.21
CA PHE A 148 4.48 -3.33 -2.41
C PHE A 148 3.57 -2.72 -1.36
N GLY A 149 4.17 -2.11 -0.36
CA GLY A 149 3.46 -1.17 0.50
C GLY A 149 4.18 -0.89 1.81
N ALA A 150 3.47 -0.21 2.70
CA ALA A 150 3.99 0.22 3.98
C ALA A 150 3.96 -0.90 5.04
N PHE A 151 5.07 -1.05 5.74
CA PHE A 151 5.24 -1.96 6.86
C PHE A 151 5.62 -1.18 8.15
N PRO A 152 4.63 -0.68 8.90
CA PRO A 152 4.87 -0.12 10.23
C PRO A 152 5.08 -1.25 11.25
N VAL A 153 6.01 -1.05 12.18
CA VAL A 153 6.13 -1.89 13.38
C VAL A 153 5.50 -1.13 14.54
N ALA A 154 4.62 -1.80 15.29
CA ALA A 154 3.95 -1.17 16.41
C ALA A 154 3.54 -2.18 17.48
N GLU A 155 3.21 -1.65 18.66
CA GLU A 155 2.71 -2.41 19.79
C GLU A 155 1.39 -1.81 20.27
N ILE A 156 0.44 -2.68 20.60
CA ILE A 156 -0.86 -2.32 21.17
C ILE A 156 -0.94 -2.98 22.54
N LYS A 157 -0.91 -2.17 23.60
CA LYS A 157 -1.10 -2.67 24.97
C LYS A 157 -2.48 -3.30 25.13
N GLN A 158 -2.61 -4.25 26.06
CA GLN A 158 -3.91 -4.84 26.38
C GLN A 158 -4.93 -3.75 26.73
N GLY A 159 -6.12 -3.81 26.13
CA GLY A 159 -7.18 -2.81 26.26
C GLY A 159 -6.95 -1.52 25.46
N GLY A 160 -5.80 -1.38 24.81
CA GLY A 160 -5.47 -0.25 23.95
C GLY A 160 -5.90 -0.45 22.49
N SER A 161 -5.75 0.61 21.72
CA SER A 161 -6.02 0.64 20.28
C SER A 161 -5.00 1.49 19.52
N LEU A 162 -4.79 1.16 18.25
CA LEU A 162 -3.94 1.92 17.33
C LEU A 162 -4.64 2.05 15.98
N THR A 163 -4.62 3.25 15.39
CA THR A 163 -5.21 3.52 14.08
C THR A 163 -4.13 3.75 13.03
N PHE A 164 -4.20 2.98 11.95
CA PHE A 164 -3.43 3.18 10.73
C PHE A 164 -4.25 3.92 9.69
N ARG A 165 -3.62 4.82 8.93
CA ARG A 165 -4.26 5.64 7.90
C ARG A 165 -3.38 5.70 6.65
N TYR A 166 -3.91 5.24 5.53
CA TYR A 166 -3.23 5.28 4.24
C TYR A 166 -4.17 5.81 3.16
N ARG A 167 -3.59 6.37 2.09
CA ARG A 167 -4.34 6.76 0.89
C ARG A 167 -3.68 6.16 -0.34
N PHE A 168 -4.47 5.52 -1.18
CA PHE A 168 -4.05 5.00 -2.47
C PHE A 168 -4.59 5.86 -3.60
N LEU A 169 -3.73 6.28 -4.51
CA LEU A 169 -4.12 6.77 -5.83
C LEU A 169 -3.83 5.66 -6.84
N ILE A 170 -4.85 5.21 -7.57
CA ILE A 170 -4.71 4.18 -8.61
C ILE A 170 -5.13 4.80 -9.93
N VAL A 171 -4.24 4.85 -10.91
CA VAL A 171 -4.50 5.46 -12.23
C VAL A 171 -4.14 4.50 -13.36
N LYS A 172 -4.82 4.67 -14.50
CA LYS A 172 -4.41 4.06 -15.75
C LYS A 172 -3.34 4.93 -16.40
N GLY A 173 -2.24 4.34 -16.84
CA GLY A 173 -1.13 5.02 -17.47
C GLY A 173 0.09 5.17 -16.55
N GLU A 174 0.92 6.16 -16.87
CA GLU A 174 2.11 6.51 -16.10
C GLU A 174 1.79 7.22 -14.79
N LEU A 175 2.79 7.28 -13.92
CA LEU A 175 2.70 7.98 -12.64
C LEU A 175 2.34 9.46 -12.87
N PRO A 176 1.35 10.01 -12.16
CA PRO A 176 1.06 11.44 -12.20
C PRO A 176 2.28 12.26 -11.76
N GLY A 177 2.34 13.52 -12.20
CA GLY A 177 3.42 14.43 -11.82
C GLY A 177 3.53 14.61 -10.30
N ALA A 178 4.75 14.82 -9.81
CA ALA A 178 5.06 14.96 -8.38
C ALA A 178 4.18 16.01 -7.68
N GLU A 179 3.88 17.13 -8.34
CA GLU A 179 3.03 18.19 -7.80
C GLU A 179 1.60 17.70 -7.51
N THR A 180 1.03 16.87 -8.38
CA THR A 180 -0.30 16.28 -8.17
C THR A 180 -0.29 15.35 -6.97
N ILE A 181 0.73 14.47 -6.90
CA ILE A 181 0.88 13.52 -5.78
C ILE A 181 1.07 14.27 -4.46
N ASN A 182 1.93 15.29 -4.46
CA ASN A 182 2.22 16.11 -3.29
C ASN A 182 0.99 16.89 -2.80
N SER A 183 0.18 17.42 -3.72
CA SER A 183 -1.10 18.07 -3.37
C SER A 183 -2.06 17.07 -2.70
N LEU A 184 -2.21 15.87 -3.26
CA LEU A 184 -3.07 14.82 -2.69
C LEU A 184 -2.57 14.36 -1.31
N TYR A 185 -1.24 14.26 -1.14
CA TYR A 185 -0.61 13.94 0.12
C TYR A 185 -0.86 15.03 1.17
N SER A 186 -0.63 16.31 0.85
CA SER A 186 -0.88 17.41 1.80
C SER A 186 -2.35 17.50 2.22
N GLN A 187 -3.28 17.28 1.29
CA GLN A 187 -4.72 17.20 1.61
C GLN A 187 -5.06 16.01 2.52
N PHE A 188 -4.31 14.91 2.41
CA PHE A 188 -4.53 13.70 3.18
C PHE A 188 -3.91 13.76 4.58
N ALA A 189 -2.61 14.05 4.63
CA ALA A 189 -1.77 13.86 5.79
C ALA A 189 -1.66 15.11 6.66
N GLY A 190 -2.13 16.28 6.20
CA GLY A 190 -2.04 17.54 6.94
C GLY A 190 -0.61 18.02 7.20
N GLY A 191 0.39 17.40 6.57
CA GLY A 191 1.82 17.73 6.69
C GLY A 191 2.38 18.46 5.47
N ASN A 192 3.63 18.92 5.59
CA ASN A 192 4.35 19.52 4.47
C ASN A 192 4.52 18.49 3.34
N ALA A 193 4.21 18.90 2.12
CA ALA A 193 4.52 18.10 0.93
C ALA A 193 6.03 17.77 0.90
N PRO A 194 6.41 16.56 0.43
CA PRO A 194 7.81 16.27 0.21
C PRO A 194 8.39 17.13 -0.91
N ALA A 195 9.72 17.06 -1.07
CA ALA A 195 10.38 17.66 -2.22
C ALA A 195 9.74 17.18 -3.54
N SER A 196 9.65 18.07 -4.53
CA SER A 196 9.07 17.74 -5.84
C SER A 196 9.95 16.82 -6.70
N LYS A 197 11.14 16.42 -6.22
CA LYS A 197 12.02 15.50 -6.93
C LYS A 197 11.56 14.07 -6.70
N VAL A 198 11.29 13.37 -7.79
CA VAL A 198 10.92 11.95 -7.80
C VAL A 198 12.00 11.15 -8.50
N THR A 199 12.52 10.12 -7.83
CA THR A 199 13.44 9.16 -8.43
C THR A 199 12.70 7.86 -8.74
N THR A 200 12.94 7.34 -9.94
CA THR A 200 12.37 6.07 -10.41
C THR A 200 13.45 5.01 -10.45
N LEU A 201 13.19 3.86 -9.82
CA LEU A 201 14.05 2.69 -9.87
C LEU A 201 13.32 1.54 -10.58
N PRO A 202 13.98 0.77 -11.46
CA PRO A 202 13.41 -0.50 -11.91
C PRO A 202 13.31 -1.46 -10.73
N ALA A 203 12.32 -2.36 -10.75
CA ALA A 203 12.23 -3.40 -9.73
C ALA A 203 13.44 -4.35 -9.80
N GLU A 204 13.85 -4.88 -8.65
CA GLU A 204 14.88 -5.90 -8.55
C GLU A 204 14.39 -7.20 -9.18
N GLY A 205 15.26 -7.86 -9.95
CA GLY A 205 14.90 -9.07 -10.69
C GLY A 205 14.26 -8.81 -12.06
N SER A 206 13.96 -7.55 -12.39
CA SER A 206 13.54 -7.12 -13.74
C SER A 206 14.66 -7.42 -14.74
N LYS A 207 14.69 -8.63 -15.29
CA LYS A 207 15.55 -8.93 -16.45
C LYS A 207 14.82 -8.44 -17.70
N PRO A 208 15.45 -7.60 -18.53
CA PRO A 208 14.92 -7.29 -19.85
C PRO A 208 14.66 -8.60 -20.60
N ALA A 209 13.54 -8.70 -21.31
CA ALA A 209 13.32 -9.81 -22.22
C ALA A 209 14.52 -9.93 -23.16
N ALA A 210 15.14 -11.11 -23.25
CA ALA A 210 16.24 -11.32 -24.17
C ALA A 210 15.79 -10.94 -25.59
N ALA A 211 16.55 -10.07 -26.26
CA ALA A 211 16.27 -9.69 -27.63
C ALA A 211 16.11 -10.96 -28.48
N LYS A 212 14.93 -11.16 -29.08
CA LYS A 212 14.74 -12.22 -30.07
C LYS A 212 15.75 -11.98 -31.18
N LYS A 213 16.77 -12.84 -31.29
CA LYS A 213 17.63 -12.87 -32.46
C LYS A 213 16.72 -13.16 -33.65
N THR A 214 16.53 -12.16 -34.50
CA THR A 214 15.93 -12.34 -35.81
C THR A 214 16.93 -13.15 -36.63
N ASP A 215 16.64 -14.43 -36.82
CA ASP A 215 17.36 -15.26 -37.78
C ASP A 215 17.08 -14.73 -39.18
N ALA A 216 17.95 -13.85 -39.67
CA ALA A 216 18.03 -13.50 -41.07
C ALA A 216 18.55 -14.73 -41.83
N LYS A 217 17.63 -15.56 -42.32
CA LYS A 217 17.94 -16.58 -43.31
C LYS A 217 18.29 -15.90 -44.63
N LYS A 218 19.56 -16.01 -45.02
CA LYS A 218 20.04 -15.85 -46.40
C LYS A 218 19.74 -17.11 -47.20
#